data_AF-A0A9N9KJC2-F1
#
_entry.id   AF-A0A9N9KJC2-F1
#
_cell.length_a   1.000
_cell.length_b   1.000
_cell.length_c   1.000
_cell.angle_alpha   90.00
_cell.angle_beta   90.00
_cell.angle_gamma   90.00
#
_symmetry.space_group_name_H-M   'P 1'
#
loop_
_entity.id
_entity.type
_entity.pdbx_description
1 polymer ?
#
loop_
_entity_poly.entity_id
_entity_poly.type
_entity_poly.pdbx_seq_one_letter_code
_entity_poly.pdbx_strand_id
1 'polypeptide(L)'
;MTIPDPIWILFSKLGYVPGLKQKRSKCNKYEQQINESLRAAWIHVRRCTKISAEQKKKYLGNLYEESDDETLISISSSISESVSNSFPPSALKLYKVNRITKTEQKSLELAFARSVFYCGLFLSLPEMKPIKLLWKQARPAFKLPSRKKFSTKLLDFVFNETKNKAETLINQ
;
A
#
# COMPACT_ATOMS: atom_id res chain seq x y z
N MET A 1 -2.38 11.93 -29.56
CA MET A 1 -2.17 12.86 -28.42
C MET A 1 -3.33 12.67 -27.46
N THR A 2 -3.08 12.15 -26.27
CA THR A 2 -4.14 11.97 -25.25
C THR A 2 -4.39 13.30 -24.57
N ILE A 3 -5.62 13.80 -24.64
CA ILE A 3 -6.03 15.01 -23.92
C ILE A 3 -5.88 14.72 -22.42
N PRO A 4 -5.08 15.50 -21.68
CA PRO A 4 -4.89 15.29 -20.25
C PRO A 4 -6.21 15.54 -19.51
N ASP A 5 -6.50 14.68 -18.52
CA ASP A 5 -7.71 14.77 -17.71
C ASP A 5 -7.83 16.16 -17.05
N PRO A 6 -9.02 16.81 -17.10
CA PRO A 6 -9.21 18.16 -16.58
C PRO A 6 -8.95 18.28 -15.07
N ILE A 7 -8.94 17.19 -14.31
CA ILE A 7 -8.60 17.18 -12.88
C ILE A 7 -7.21 17.77 -12.60
N TRP A 8 -6.28 17.68 -13.57
CA TRP A 8 -4.91 18.18 -13.41
C TRP A 8 -4.82 19.70 -13.30
N ILE A 9 -5.88 20.46 -13.63
CA ILE A 9 -5.95 21.92 -13.39
C ILE A 9 -5.82 22.26 -11.89
N LEU A 10 -6.19 21.34 -11.00
CA LEU A 10 -6.09 21.52 -9.55
C LEU A 10 -4.68 21.30 -8.99
N PHE A 11 -3.72 20.91 -9.85
CA PHE A 11 -2.38 20.51 -9.43
C PHE A 11 -1.28 21.20 -10.24
N SER A 12 -0.16 21.48 -9.59
CA SER A 12 1.08 21.98 -10.19
C SER A 12 2.11 20.86 -10.32
N LYS A 13 2.81 20.73 -11.46
CA LYS A 13 3.81 19.68 -11.65
C LYS A 13 5.10 20.00 -10.89
N LEU A 14 5.68 19.01 -10.21
CA LEU A 14 6.89 19.15 -9.39
C LEU A 14 8.12 18.37 -9.93
N GLY A 15 7.99 17.66 -11.05
CA GLY A 15 9.07 16.85 -11.61
C GLY A 15 9.10 15.42 -11.07
N TYR A 16 10.29 14.82 -10.96
CA TYR A 16 10.46 13.41 -10.60
C TYR A 16 10.88 13.23 -9.14
N VAL A 17 10.53 12.08 -8.55
CA VAL A 17 11.10 11.66 -7.27
C VAL A 17 12.59 11.33 -7.48
N PRO A 18 13.53 11.85 -6.67
CA PRO A 18 14.94 11.53 -6.79
C PRO A 18 15.20 10.01 -6.78
N GLY A 19 15.92 9.52 -7.79
CA GLY A 19 16.22 8.09 -7.93
C GLY A 19 15.07 7.22 -8.47
N LEU A 20 13.92 7.79 -8.85
CA LEU A 20 12.80 7.07 -9.45
C LEU A 20 12.29 7.79 -10.72
N LYS A 21 11.73 7.03 -11.66
CA LYS A 21 11.06 7.58 -12.86
C LYS A 21 9.62 8.04 -12.60
N GLN A 22 9.24 8.23 -11.33
CA GLN A 22 7.88 8.61 -10.96
C GLN A 22 7.70 10.13 -10.91
N LYS A 23 6.76 10.65 -11.70
CA LYS A 23 6.41 12.07 -11.72
C LYS A 23 5.53 12.46 -10.52
N ARG A 24 5.61 13.71 -10.10
CA ARG A 24 4.93 14.27 -8.93
C ARG A 24 4.15 15.52 -9.30
N SER A 25 3.07 15.74 -8.58
CA SER A 25 2.24 16.95 -8.67
C SER A 25 1.86 17.43 -7.27
N LYS A 26 1.67 18.74 -7.10
CA LYS A 26 1.30 19.41 -5.85
C LYS A 26 -0.13 19.90 -5.96
N CYS A 27 -0.96 19.67 -4.94
CA CYS A 27 -2.27 20.31 -4.88
C CYS A 27 -2.11 21.82 -4.72
N ASN A 28 -2.79 22.60 -5.57
CA ASN A 28 -2.72 24.07 -5.55
C ASN A 28 -3.36 24.70 -4.31
N LYS A 29 -4.19 23.94 -3.56
CA LYS A 29 -4.95 24.44 -2.40
C LYS A 29 -4.43 23.96 -1.05
N TYR A 30 -3.83 22.77 -0.98
CA TYR A 30 -3.43 22.13 0.29
C TYR A 30 -1.92 21.82 0.35
N GLU A 31 -1.15 22.23 -0.65
CA GLU A 31 0.30 22.01 -0.77
C GLU A 31 0.81 20.56 -0.70
N GLN A 32 -0.08 19.59 -0.49
CA GLN A 32 0.23 18.19 -0.45
C GLN A 32 0.70 17.68 -1.82
N GLN A 33 1.79 16.92 -1.80
CA GLN A 33 2.39 16.35 -3.00
C GLN A 33 1.86 14.94 -3.23
N ILE A 34 1.37 14.68 -4.44
CA ILE A 34 0.89 13.39 -4.91
C ILE A 34 1.74 12.90 -6.06
N ASN A 35 1.62 11.61 -6.36
CA ASN A 35 2.17 11.05 -7.59
C ASN A 35 1.30 11.50 -8.76
N GLU A 36 1.89 11.73 -9.94
CA GLU A 36 1.16 12.09 -11.16
C GLU A 36 0.45 10.84 -11.74
N SER A 37 -0.43 10.24 -10.94
CA SER A 37 -1.34 9.18 -11.34
C SER A 37 -2.77 9.66 -11.17
N LEU A 38 -3.63 9.30 -12.12
CA LEU A 38 -5.02 9.71 -12.13
C LEU A 38 -5.70 9.26 -10.83
N ARG A 39 -5.57 7.98 -10.47
CA ARG A 39 -6.11 7.44 -9.21
C ARG A 39 -5.69 8.25 -7.97
N ALA A 40 -4.44 8.69 -7.88
CA ALA A 40 -3.99 9.50 -6.74
C ALA A 40 -4.62 10.89 -6.73
N ALA A 41 -4.74 11.54 -7.89
CA ALA A 41 -5.42 12.83 -8.03
C ALA A 41 -6.89 12.73 -7.60
N TRP A 42 -7.61 11.72 -8.08
CA TRP A 42 -9.01 11.49 -7.74
C TRP A 42 -9.25 11.22 -6.25
N ILE A 43 -8.42 10.38 -5.63
CA ILE A 43 -8.49 10.13 -4.18
C ILE A 43 -8.20 11.41 -3.39
N HIS A 44 -7.21 12.20 -3.81
CA HIS A 44 -6.88 13.47 -3.16
C HIS A 44 -8.03 14.48 -3.28
N VAL A 45 -8.58 14.69 -4.49
CA VAL A 45 -9.68 15.66 -4.70
C VAL A 45 -10.90 15.29 -3.85
N ARG A 46 -11.23 14.00 -3.71
CA ARG A 46 -12.32 13.55 -2.84
C ARG A 46 -12.08 13.95 -1.37
N ARG A 47 -10.87 13.72 -0.86
CA ARG A 47 -10.51 13.91 0.56
C ARG A 47 -10.06 15.34 0.92
N CYS A 48 -9.67 16.15 -0.05
CA CYS A 48 -9.14 17.48 0.23
C CYS A 48 -10.22 18.40 0.78
N THR A 49 -10.03 18.93 1.99
CA THR A 49 -10.98 19.83 2.66
C THR A 49 -10.92 21.27 2.14
N LYS A 50 -9.87 21.62 1.38
CA LYS A 50 -9.66 22.97 0.81
C LYS A 50 -10.18 23.13 -0.62
N ILE A 51 -10.62 22.05 -1.26
CA ILE A 51 -11.30 22.09 -2.57
C ILE A 51 -12.79 22.20 -2.30
N SER A 52 -13.47 23.17 -2.93
CA SER A 52 -14.90 23.39 -2.69
C SER A 52 -15.74 22.22 -3.19
N ALA A 53 -16.91 22.01 -2.58
CA ALA A 53 -17.87 21.00 -3.01
C ALA A 53 -18.27 21.16 -4.48
N GLU A 54 -18.39 22.41 -4.96
CA GLU A 54 -18.67 22.72 -6.37
C GLU A 54 -17.56 22.24 -7.30
N GLN A 55 -16.29 22.46 -6.94
CA GLN A 55 -15.14 21.97 -7.71
C GLN A 55 -15.10 20.45 -7.67
N LYS A 56 -15.35 19.83 -6.51
CA LYS A 56 -15.42 18.38 -6.40
C LYS A 56 -16.52 17.83 -7.31
N LYS A 57 -17.73 18.37 -7.26
CA LYS A 57 -18.86 17.95 -8.11
C LYS A 57 -18.58 18.15 -9.61
N LYS A 58 -17.92 19.26 -9.99
CA LYS A 58 -17.54 19.54 -11.38
C LYS A 58 -16.60 18.48 -11.97
N TYR A 59 -15.63 18.00 -11.19
CA TYR A 59 -14.65 17.04 -11.68
C TYR A 59 -15.03 15.59 -11.36
N LEU A 60 -15.71 15.32 -10.25
CA LEU A 60 -16.10 13.97 -9.80
C LEU A 60 -17.47 13.50 -10.32
N GLY A 61 -18.34 14.41 -10.75
CA GLY A 61 -19.70 14.07 -11.20
C GLY A 61 -20.50 13.31 -10.13
N ASN A 62 -21.22 12.26 -10.55
CA ASN A 62 -22.03 11.39 -9.66
C ASN A 62 -21.20 10.53 -8.70
N LEU A 63 -19.87 10.50 -8.83
CA LEU A 63 -18.97 9.84 -7.86
C LEU A 63 -18.71 10.69 -6.59
N TYR A 64 -19.38 11.84 -6.50
CA TYR A 64 -19.36 12.76 -5.36
C TYR A 64 -20.47 12.49 -4.34
N GLU A 65 -21.44 11.60 -4.61
CA GLU A 65 -22.49 11.24 -3.64
C GLU A 65 -21.88 11.07 -2.24
N GLU A 66 -22.39 11.87 -1.30
CA GLU A 66 -22.04 11.87 0.12
C GLU A 66 -22.40 10.50 0.70
N SER A 67 -21.49 9.55 0.53
CA SER A 67 -21.54 8.28 1.23
C SER A 67 -20.93 8.52 2.60
N ASP A 68 -21.82 8.71 3.58
CA ASP A 68 -21.59 8.50 5.01
C ASP A 68 -21.32 7.02 5.28
N ASP A 69 -20.25 6.49 4.69
CA ASP A 69 -19.84 5.11 4.90
C ASP A 69 -18.37 5.11 5.34
N GLU A 70 -18.18 4.88 6.63
CA GLU A 70 -16.93 4.67 7.36
C GLU A 70 -16.12 3.46 6.86
N THR A 71 -16.40 2.96 5.67
CA THR A 71 -15.84 1.74 5.14
C THR A 71 -15.14 2.05 3.83
N LEU A 72 -13.89 2.55 3.92
CA LEU A 72 -12.73 2.10 3.13
C LEU A 72 -11.56 3.10 3.15
N ILE A 73 -10.41 2.57 3.61
CA ILE A 73 -9.03 3.07 3.44
C ILE A 73 -8.60 4.13 4.46
N SER A 74 -8.45 3.70 5.71
CA SER A 74 -7.50 4.27 6.67
C SER A 74 -6.08 3.78 6.36
N ILE A 75 -5.44 4.39 5.36
CA ILE A 75 -3.98 4.48 5.31
C ILE A 75 -3.64 5.89 4.84
N SER A 76 -2.81 6.56 5.67
CA SER A 76 -2.10 7.82 5.46
C SER A 76 -2.75 9.10 6.01
N SER A 77 -2.52 9.35 7.30
CA SER A 77 -1.97 10.64 7.77
C SER A 77 -1.68 10.64 9.28
N SER A 78 -0.40 10.61 9.66
CA SER A 78 0.06 11.18 10.94
C SER A 78 1.58 11.37 10.97
N ILE A 79 2.03 12.36 10.19
CA ILE A 79 3.09 13.32 10.56
C ILE A 79 2.53 14.64 9.97
N SER A 80 2.14 15.64 10.75
CA SER A 80 3.00 16.43 11.65
C SER A 80 2.24 17.08 12.80
N GLU A 81 3.03 17.48 13.79
CA GLU A 81 2.74 18.12 15.07
C GLU A 81 1.81 19.34 15.03
N SER A 82 0.96 19.45 16.05
CA SER A 82 0.71 20.73 16.73
C SER A 82 0.37 20.47 18.20
N VAL A 83 1.17 21.08 19.06
CA VAL A 83 1.06 21.13 20.52
C VAL A 83 -0.25 21.81 20.94
N SER A 84 -1.04 21.13 21.76
CA SER A 84 -1.81 21.77 22.84
C SER A 84 -2.15 20.72 23.90
N ASN A 85 -1.50 20.86 25.05
CA ASN A 85 -1.69 20.09 26.27
C ASN A 85 -3.16 20.05 26.69
N SER A 86 -3.66 18.84 26.93
CA SER A 86 -4.31 18.42 28.19
C SER A 86 -5.07 17.12 27.91
N PHE A 87 -4.72 16.01 28.57
CA PHE A 87 -5.59 14.90 29.03
C PHE A 87 -4.70 13.76 29.61
N PRO A 88 -5.22 12.94 30.54
CA PRO A 88 -4.53 12.53 31.76
C PRO A 88 -3.65 11.27 31.60
N PRO A 89 -2.73 11.01 32.56
CA PRO A 89 -1.74 9.95 32.44
C PRO A 89 -2.32 8.61 32.89
N SER A 90 -2.89 7.82 31.98
CA SER A 90 -3.20 6.40 32.27
C SER A 90 -3.48 5.55 31.02
N ALA A 91 -2.68 5.66 29.96
CA ALA A 91 -2.60 4.61 28.94
C ALA A 91 -1.37 3.73 29.21
N LEU A 92 -1.58 2.71 30.02
CA LEU A 92 -0.65 1.60 30.23
C LEU A 92 -0.21 0.98 28.89
N LYS A 93 0.96 1.40 28.39
CA LYS A 93 2.10 0.54 28.08
C LYS A 93 1.74 -0.91 27.66
N LEU A 94 1.02 -1.09 26.55
CA LEU A 94 0.90 -2.40 25.90
C LEU A 94 2.04 -2.58 24.90
N TYR A 95 3.27 -2.73 25.41
CA TYR A 95 4.33 -3.44 24.69
C TYR A 95 3.90 -4.92 24.58
N LYS A 96 2.88 -5.21 23.76
CA LYS A 96 2.58 -6.56 23.35
C LYS A 96 3.84 -7.06 22.67
N VAL A 97 4.56 -7.90 23.40
CA VAL A 97 5.81 -8.54 23.04
C VAL A 97 5.69 -9.02 21.59
N ASN A 98 6.33 -8.30 20.66
CA ASN A 98 6.29 -8.61 19.23
C ASN A 98 7.22 -9.79 18.95
N ARG A 99 6.90 -10.94 19.54
CA ARG A 99 7.59 -12.20 19.33
C ARG A 99 6.84 -12.98 18.25
N ILE A 100 7.58 -13.39 17.24
CA ILE A 100 7.09 -14.33 16.22
C ILE A 100 7.57 -15.72 16.61
N THR A 101 6.67 -16.71 16.55
CA THR A 101 7.06 -18.11 16.75
C THR A 101 7.74 -18.66 15.50
N LYS A 102 8.55 -19.72 15.62
CA LYS A 102 9.16 -20.38 14.45
C LYS A 102 8.09 -20.91 13.48
N THR A 103 6.98 -21.40 14.00
CA THR A 103 5.86 -21.93 13.22
C THR A 103 5.15 -20.81 12.46
N GLU A 104 4.87 -19.69 13.13
CA GLU A 104 4.27 -18.52 12.50
C GLU A 104 5.18 -17.94 11.40
N GLN A 105 6.49 -17.83 11.67
CA GLN A 105 7.47 -17.39 10.68
C GLN A 105 7.44 -18.26 9.41
N LYS A 106 7.42 -19.59 9.57
CA LYS A 106 7.32 -20.53 8.44
C LYS A 106 5.99 -20.38 7.69
N SER A 107 4.89 -20.22 8.42
CA SER A 107 3.56 -20.04 7.82
C SER A 107 3.49 -18.77 6.97
N LEU A 108 3.99 -17.64 7.49
CA LEU A 108 4.02 -16.38 6.77
C LEU A 108 4.97 -16.42 5.55
N GLU A 109 6.13 -17.05 5.67
CA GLU A 109 7.04 -17.26 4.54
C GLU A 109 6.37 -18.05 3.41
N LEU A 110 5.62 -19.11 3.75
CA LEU A 110 4.92 -19.93 2.78
C LEU A 110 3.75 -19.17 2.15
N ALA A 111 2.97 -18.43 2.95
CA ALA A 111 1.90 -17.56 2.44
C ALA A 111 2.46 -16.51 1.47
N PHE A 112 3.58 -15.88 1.83
CA PHE A 112 4.27 -14.93 0.96
C PHE A 112 4.72 -15.58 -0.35
N ALA A 113 5.29 -16.79 -0.32
CA ALA A 113 5.71 -17.52 -1.52
C ALA A 113 4.54 -17.92 -2.43
N ARG A 114 3.42 -18.36 -1.84
CA ARG A 114 2.18 -18.63 -2.59
C ARG A 114 1.67 -17.37 -3.29
N SER A 115 1.63 -16.23 -2.60
CA SER A 115 1.22 -14.97 -3.21
C SER A 115 2.12 -14.57 -4.38
N VAL A 116 3.43 -14.76 -4.26
CA VAL A 116 4.35 -14.48 -5.36
C VAL A 116 4.13 -15.42 -6.54
N PHE A 117 4.01 -16.72 -6.28
CA PHE A 117 3.83 -17.74 -7.32
C PHE A 117 2.51 -17.54 -8.08
N TYR A 118 1.38 -17.46 -7.36
CA TYR A 118 0.05 -17.36 -7.98
C TYR A 118 -0.18 -16.02 -8.69
N CYS A 119 0.42 -14.94 -8.20
CA CYS A 119 0.29 -13.63 -8.85
C CYS A 119 1.38 -13.38 -9.91
N GLY A 120 2.27 -14.35 -10.19
CA GLY A 120 3.33 -14.20 -11.19
C GLY A 120 4.31 -13.07 -10.88
N LEU A 121 4.63 -12.83 -9.60
CA LEU A 121 5.49 -11.72 -9.18
C LEU A 121 6.97 -12.06 -9.29
N PHE A 122 7.81 -11.03 -9.33
CA PHE A 122 9.26 -11.16 -9.52
C PHE A 122 9.96 -11.84 -8.32
N LEU A 123 10.99 -12.64 -8.59
CA LEU A 123 11.79 -13.33 -7.56
C LEU A 123 12.57 -12.39 -6.63
N SER A 124 12.85 -11.16 -7.07
CA SER A 124 13.54 -10.13 -6.30
C SER A 124 12.65 -9.44 -5.26
N LEU A 125 11.34 -9.73 -5.23
CA LEU A 125 10.37 -9.07 -4.35
C LEU A 125 10.79 -9.02 -2.86
N PRO A 126 11.31 -10.11 -2.23
CA PRO A 126 11.77 -10.06 -0.84
C PRO A 126 12.91 -9.06 -0.59
N GLU A 127 13.69 -8.72 -1.62
CA GLU A 127 14.87 -7.86 -1.52
C GLU A 127 14.53 -6.37 -1.68
N MET A 128 13.37 -6.08 -2.28
CA MET A 128 12.94 -4.72 -2.59
C MET A 128 12.69 -3.90 -1.32
N LYS A 129 13.26 -2.68 -1.27
CA LYS A 129 13.09 -1.76 -0.13
C LYS A 129 11.62 -1.49 0.23
N PRO A 130 10.69 -1.24 -0.73
CA PRO A 130 9.28 -1.02 -0.41
C PRO A 130 8.62 -2.23 0.28
N ILE A 131 8.98 -3.45 -0.14
CA ILE A 131 8.44 -4.69 0.44
C ILE A 131 8.97 -4.91 1.85
N LYS A 132 10.26 -4.64 2.07
CA LYS A 132 10.85 -4.65 3.41
C LYS A 132 10.17 -3.65 4.35
N LEU A 133 9.91 -2.43 3.89
CA LEU A 133 9.22 -1.40 4.66
C LEU A 133 7.78 -1.81 4.97
N LEU A 134 7.05 -2.31 3.98
CA LEU A 134 5.69 -2.81 4.12
C LEU A 134 5.59 -3.87 5.23
N TRP A 135 6.44 -4.89 5.17
CA TRP A 135 6.42 -5.97 6.16
C TRP A 135 6.94 -5.53 7.52
N LYS A 136 7.88 -4.58 7.58
CA LYS A 136 8.31 -3.98 8.85
C LYS A 136 7.17 -3.21 9.53
N GLN A 137 6.28 -2.57 8.76
CA GLN A 137 5.10 -1.89 9.30
C GLN A 137 3.99 -2.88 9.66
N ALA A 138 3.70 -3.86 8.79
CA ALA A 138 2.61 -4.82 8.97
C ALA A 138 2.90 -5.85 10.08
N ARG A 139 4.14 -6.38 10.13
CA ARG A 139 4.57 -7.38 11.11
C ARG A 139 6.06 -7.19 11.43
N PRO A 140 6.44 -6.28 12.35
CA PRO A 140 7.84 -5.92 12.57
C PRO A 140 8.76 -7.09 12.97
N ALA A 141 8.22 -8.14 13.60
CA ALA A 141 8.97 -9.33 13.98
C ALA A 141 9.17 -10.33 12.83
N PHE A 142 8.40 -10.22 11.75
CA PHE A 142 8.52 -11.10 10.60
C PHE A 142 9.78 -10.79 9.81
N LYS A 143 10.58 -11.82 9.58
CA LYS A 143 11.78 -11.71 8.73
C LYS A 143 11.42 -12.19 7.32
N LEU A 144 11.55 -11.33 6.32
CA LEU A 144 11.38 -11.77 4.94
C LEU A 144 12.38 -12.89 4.60
N PRO A 145 11.98 -13.89 3.79
CA PRO A 145 12.87 -14.97 3.40
C PRO A 145 14.03 -14.41 2.56
N SER A 146 15.22 -14.96 2.77
CA SER A 146 16.36 -14.65 1.89
C SER A 146 16.08 -15.15 0.47
N ARG A 147 16.66 -14.49 -0.55
CA ARG A 147 16.47 -14.90 -1.95
C ARG A 147 16.81 -16.37 -2.21
N LYS A 148 17.86 -16.89 -1.59
CA LYS A 148 18.23 -18.31 -1.68
C LYS A 148 17.13 -19.21 -1.13
N LYS A 149 16.67 -18.97 0.11
CA LYS A 149 15.59 -19.75 0.74
C LYS A 149 14.28 -19.62 -0.03
N PHE A 150 14.00 -18.44 -0.54
CA PHE A 150 12.80 -18.14 -1.31
C PHE A 150 12.76 -18.93 -2.62
N SER A 151 13.81 -18.83 -3.42
CA SER A 151 13.90 -19.49 -4.73
C SER A 151 13.99 -21.01 -4.64
N THR A 152 14.84 -21.57 -3.77
CA THR A 152 15.18 -23.00 -3.80
C THR A 152 14.46 -23.87 -2.78
N LYS A 153 13.53 -23.31 -2.00
CA LYS A 153 12.78 -24.08 -1.00
C LYS A 153 11.31 -23.72 -1.02
N LEU A 154 11.01 -22.43 -0.88
CA LEU A 154 9.63 -22.00 -0.77
C LEU A 154 8.90 -22.11 -2.12
N LEU A 155 9.49 -21.62 -3.21
CA LEU A 155 8.87 -21.72 -4.53
C LEU A 155 8.83 -23.15 -5.06
N ASP A 156 9.89 -23.95 -4.87
CA ASP A 156 9.88 -25.37 -5.23
C ASP A 156 8.77 -26.13 -4.49
N PHE A 157 8.58 -25.84 -3.20
CA PHE A 157 7.50 -26.41 -2.42
C PHE A 157 6.13 -26.02 -2.99
N VAL A 158 5.89 -24.73 -3.27
CA VAL A 158 4.61 -24.24 -3.80
C VAL A 158 4.34 -24.79 -5.21
N PHE A 159 5.38 -24.90 -6.04
CA PHE A 159 5.28 -25.49 -7.37
C PHE A 159 4.86 -26.96 -7.27
N ASN A 160 5.55 -27.76 -6.47
CA ASN A 160 5.22 -29.18 -6.29
C ASN A 160 3.82 -29.36 -5.66
N GLU A 161 3.45 -28.52 -4.68
CA GLU A 161 2.10 -28.51 -4.11
C GLU A 161 1.04 -28.26 -5.19
N THR A 162 1.29 -27.30 -6.08
CA THR A 162 0.35 -26.93 -7.15
C THR A 162 0.30 -28.00 -8.23
N LYS A 163 1.46 -28.56 -8.61
CA LYS A 163 1.57 -29.67 -9.55
C LYS A 163 0.77 -30.88 -9.06
N ASN A 164 0.98 -31.30 -7.82
CA ASN A 164 0.28 -32.44 -7.24
C ASN A 164 -1.24 -32.21 -7.23
N LYS A 165 -1.70 -31.00 -6.88
CA LYS A 165 -3.13 -30.65 -6.94
C LYS A 165 -3.68 -30.73 -8.37
N ALA A 166 -2.93 -30.25 -9.36
CA ALA A 166 -3.34 -30.34 -10.75
C ALA A 166 -3.42 -31.81 -11.21
N GLU A 167 -2.44 -32.64 -10.88
CA GLU A 167 -2.44 -34.07 -11.20
C GLU A 167 -3.60 -34.81 -10.56
N THR A 168 -3.96 -34.48 -9.31
CA THR A 168 -5.15 -35.07 -8.68
C THR A 168 -6.46 -34.68 -9.36
N LEU A 169 -6.54 -33.48 -9.94
CA LEU A 169 -7.72 -33.01 -10.67
C LEU A 169 -7.81 -33.61 -12.08
N ILE A 170 -6.68 -33.92 -12.71
CA ILE A 170 -6.62 -34.54 -14.04
C ILE A 170 -7.00 -36.03 -13.98
N ASN A 171 -6.66 -36.71 -12.89
CA ASN A 171 -6.93 -38.14 -12.69
C ASN A 171 -8.28 -38.43 -12.03
N GLN A 172 -9.14 -37.42 -11.88
CA GLN A 172 -10.53 -37.53 -11.42
C GLN A 172 -11.48 -37.57 -12.63
#